data_AF-Q4SH14-F1
#
_entry.id   AF-Q4SH14-F1
#
_cell.length_a   1.000
_cell.length_b   1.000
_cell.length_c   1.000
_cell.angle_alpha   90.00
_cell.angle_beta   90.00
_cell.angle_gamma   90.00
#
_symmetry.space_group_name_H-M   'P 1'
#
loop_
_entity.id
_entity.type
_entity.pdbx_description
1 polymer ?
#
loop_
_entity_poly.entity_id
_entity_poly.type
_entity_poly.pdbx_seq_one_letter_code
_entity_poly.pdbx_strand_id
1 'polypeptide(L)'
;VGLDEPKKMTREDWRKKKELEEQRKLGNAPAEVDEEGKDINPHIPQYISSVPWYIDPSKRPTLKHQRPQAEKQKQFNAIGEWYKRGVQENSMMTKFRKGACENCGAMTHKKKDCLERPRKVGARYTGTSIAPDEHVQVNLDLDYDGKRDRWNGYDPEEHQRIVEEYAKVDLAKRTLKAQRLQDELASGKLDQTYLRNLDPNSAYYDPKTRSMRENPYSNAGNNPDEVGYAGDNFVRYTGDTITMAQTQ
;
A
#
# COMPACT_ATOMS: atom_id res chain seq x y z
N VAL A 1 -1.92 -30.50 -30.74
CA VAL A 1 -0.46 -30.25 -30.69
C VAL A 1 0.14 -31.35 -29.83
N GLY A 2 1.00 -32.19 -30.39
CA GLY A 2 1.45 -33.44 -29.77
C GLY A 2 2.15 -33.19 -28.43
N LEU A 3 1.72 -33.93 -27.40
CA LEU A 3 2.42 -34.01 -26.13
C LEU A 3 3.58 -34.99 -26.34
N ASP A 4 4.72 -34.50 -26.84
CA ASP A 4 5.94 -35.30 -26.88
C ASP A 4 6.28 -35.78 -25.46
N GLU A 5 6.43 -37.09 -25.30
CA GLU A 5 6.80 -37.71 -24.03
C GLU A 5 8.13 -37.12 -23.51
N PRO A 6 8.29 -36.93 -22.19
CA PRO A 6 9.49 -36.34 -21.63
C PRO A 6 10.71 -37.24 -21.91
N LYS A 7 11.54 -36.84 -22.88
CA LYS A 7 12.84 -37.46 -23.14
C LYS A 7 13.65 -37.45 -21.84
N LYS A 8 14.09 -38.63 -21.39
CA LYS A 8 14.99 -38.78 -20.25
C LYS A 8 16.26 -37.97 -20.53
N MET A 9 16.60 -37.01 -19.68
CA MET A 9 17.87 -36.28 -19.80
C MET A 9 19.03 -37.26 -19.83
N THR A 10 19.97 -37.06 -20.76
CA THR A 10 21.21 -37.85 -20.78
C THR A 10 22.12 -37.42 -19.63
N ARG A 11 23.06 -38.29 -19.24
CA ARG A 11 24.05 -37.98 -18.19
C ARG A 11 24.91 -36.77 -18.54
N GLU A 12 25.16 -36.54 -19.83
CA GLU A 12 25.93 -35.41 -20.34
C GLU A 12 25.15 -34.11 -20.20
N ASP A 13 23.87 -34.10 -20.55
CA ASP A 13 23.01 -32.92 -20.40
C ASP A 13 22.85 -32.52 -18.94
N TRP A 14 22.80 -33.49 -18.02
CA TRP A 14 22.70 -33.21 -16.59
C TRP A 14 23.97 -32.54 -16.06
N ARG A 15 25.16 -33.01 -16.48
CA ARG A 15 26.44 -32.37 -16.13
C ARG A 15 26.51 -30.95 -16.70
N LYS A 16 26.16 -30.77 -17.97
CA LYS A 16 26.10 -29.44 -18.61
C LYS A 16 25.18 -28.48 -17.88
N LYS A 17 24.00 -28.95 -17.44
CA LYS A 17 23.05 -28.13 -16.67
C LYS A 17 23.62 -27.72 -15.31
N LYS A 18 24.31 -28.62 -14.62
CA LYS A 18 24.94 -28.32 -13.32
C LYS A 18 26.13 -27.37 -13.45
N GLU A 19 26.99 -27.59 -14.43
CA GLU A 19 28.11 -26.70 -14.73
C GLU A 19 27.62 -25.30 -15.13
N LEU A 20 26.57 -25.21 -15.94
CA LEU A 20 25.95 -23.93 -16.28
C LEU A 20 25.36 -23.23 -15.04
N GLU A 21 24.72 -23.98 -14.14
CA GLU A 21 24.21 -23.44 -12.87
C GLU A 21 25.34 -22.89 -11.99
N GLU A 22 26.48 -23.58 -11.92
CA GLU A 22 27.67 -23.12 -11.20
C GLU A 22 28.28 -21.86 -11.83
N GLN A 23 28.43 -21.83 -13.16
CA GLN A 23 28.91 -20.63 -13.86
C GLN A 23 27.97 -19.43 -13.68
N ARG A 24 26.65 -19.67 -13.64
CA ARG A 24 25.66 -18.62 -13.33
C ARG A 24 25.81 -18.09 -11.90
N LYS A 25 26.04 -18.97 -10.92
CA LYS A 25 26.31 -18.56 -9.53
C LYS A 25 27.64 -17.81 -9.38
N LEU A 26 28.60 -18.09 -10.24
CA LEU A 26 29.87 -17.34 -10.32
C LEU A 26 29.74 -16.01 -11.08
N GLY A 27 28.59 -15.74 -11.72
CA GLY A 27 28.37 -14.53 -12.52
C GLY A 27 29.00 -14.57 -13.92
N ASN A 28 29.52 -15.72 -14.36
CA ASN A 28 30.17 -15.91 -15.67
C ASN A 28 29.18 -16.26 -16.80
N ALA A 29 27.96 -16.64 -16.45
CA ALA A 29 26.92 -17.01 -17.41
C ALA A 29 25.63 -16.23 -17.13
N PRO A 30 24.84 -15.88 -18.18
CA PRO A 30 23.61 -15.14 -18.01
C PRO A 30 22.58 -15.93 -17.21
N ALA A 31 21.75 -15.20 -16.47
CA ALA A 31 20.65 -15.76 -15.71
C ALA A 31 19.64 -16.49 -16.61
N GLU A 32 18.82 -17.33 -15.99
CA GLU A 32 17.72 -17.99 -16.70
C GLU A 32 16.56 -17.00 -16.82
N VAL A 33 16.03 -16.82 -18.03
CA VAL A 33 14.96 -15.85 -18.29
C VAL A 33 13.62 -16.58 -18.21
N ASP A 34 12.67 -15.99 -17.49
CA ASP A 34 11.30 -16.50 -17.43
C ASP A 34 10.48 -16.12 -18.66
N GLU A 35 9.21 -16.54 -18.70
CA GLU A 35 8.29 -16.21 -19.80
C GLU A 35 7.88 -14.73 -19.87
N GLU A 36 8.12 -13.93 -18.81
CA GLU A 36 7.90 -12.48 -18.78
C GLU A 36 9.16 -11.70 -19.16
N GLY A 37 10.26 -12.38 -19.49
CA GLY A 37 11.54 -11.75 -19.81
C GLY A 37 12.35 -11.32 -18.58
N LYS A 38 11.98 -11.78 -17.39
CA LYS A 38 12.67 -11.47 -16.13
C LYS A 38 13.72 -12.52 -15.81
N ASP A 39 14.84 -12.06 -15.28
CA ASP A 39 15.93 -12.92 -14.86
C ASP A 39 15.60 -13.64 -13.53
N ILE A 40 15.74 -14.96 -13.53
CA ILE A 40 15.68 -15.80 -12.34
C ILE A 40 17.07 -15.81 -11.70
N ASN A 41 17.16 -15.26 -10.49
CA ASN A 41 18.41 -15.20 -9.75
C ASN A 41 19.00 -16.62 -9.53
N PRO A 42 20.23 -16.91 -10.03
CA PRO A 42 20.87 -18.23 -9.92
C PRO A 42 21.14 -18.73 -8.50
N HIS A 43 21.12 -17.82 -7.52
CA HIS A 43 21.30 -18.16 -6.11
C HIS A 43 20.01 -18.64 -5.44
N ILE A 44 18.85 -18.60 -6.12
CA ILE A 44 17.61 -19.20 -5.62
C ILE A 44 17.81 -20.72 -5.59
N PRO A 45 17.65 -21.39 -4.42
CA PRO A 45 17.79 -22.84 -4.34
C PRO A 45 16.89 -23.58 -5.31
N GLN A 46 17.39 -24.68 -5.88
CA GLN A 46 16.72 -25.44 -6.94
C GLN A 46 15.29 -25.86 -6.56
N TYR A 47 15.01 -26.19 -5.31
CA TYR A 47 13.68 -26.60 -4.86
C TYR A 47 12.64 -25.46 -4.83
N ILE A 48 13.09 -24.19 -4.79
CA ILE A 48 12.22 -23.02 -4.86
C ILE A 48 11.96 -22.66 -6.33
N SER A 49 13.01 -22.64 -7.15
CA SER A 49 12.93 -22.28 -8.57
C SER A 49 12.33 -23.38 -9.44
N SER A 50 12.40 -24.65 -9.03
CA SER A 50 11.78 -25.74 -9.77
C SER A 50 10.26 -25.65 -9.71
N VAL A 51 9.62 -25.57 -10.87
CA VAL A 51 8.15 -25.61 -11.00
C VAL A 51 7.67 -27.06 -10.86
N PRO A 52 6.82 -27.37 -9.89
CA PRO A 52 6.20 -28.69 -9.75
C PRO A 52 5.30 -29.04 -10.93
N TRP A 53 5.17 -30.34 -11.21
CA TRP A 53 4.42 -30.87 -12.36
C TRP A 53 2.92 -30.50 -12.38
N TYR A 54 2.32 -30.26 -11.20
CA TYR A 54 0.91 -29.94 -11.05
C TYR A 54 0.58 -28.47 -11.31
N ILE A 55 1.60 -27.61 -11.43
CA ILE A 55 1.43 -26.24 -11.93
C ILE A 55 1.65 -26.24 -13.44
N ASP A 56 2.82 -26.72 -13.87
CA ASP A 56 3.15 -26.83 -15.29
C ASP A 56 3.91 -28.15 -15.57
N PRO A 57 3.35 -29.07 -16.37
CA PRO A 57 4.01 -30.34 -16.69
C PRO A 57 5.28 -30.14 -17.53
N SER A 58 5.39 -29.01 -18.23
CA SER A 58 6.54 -28.65 -19.06
C SER A 58 7.78 -28.23 -18.26
N LYS A 59 7.67 -28.01 -16.94
CA LYS A 59 8.78 -27.57 -16.05
C LYS A 59 9.56 -26.38 -16.61
N ARG A 60 8.85 -25.42 -17.21
CA ARG A 60 9.46 -24.20 -17.74
C ARG A 60 10.09 -23.40 -16.59
N PRO A 61 11.19 -22.67 -16.82
CA PRO A 61 11.80 -21.85 -15.78
C PRO A 61 10.88 -20.65 -15.50
N THR A 62 10.17 -20.67 -14.38
CA THR A 62 9.32 -19.56 -13.93
C THR A 62 9.23 -19.56 -12.42
N LEU A 63 9.04 -18.37 -11.83
CA LEU A 63 8.81 -18.19 -10.40
C LEU A 63 7.34 -17.89 -10.07
N LYS A 64 6.44 -18.03 -11.06
CA LYS A 64 5.00 -17.73 -10.89
C LYS A 64 4.32 -18.55 -9.80
N HIS A 65 4.73 -19.80 -9.58
CA HIS A 65 4.17 -20.66 -8.53
C HIS A 65 4.50 -20.21 -7.10
N GLN A 66 5.53 -19.36 -6.94
CA GLN A 66 5.89 -18.76 -5.66
C GLN A 66 5.16 -17.44 -5.40
N ARG A 67 4.41 -16.91 -6.40
CA ARG A 67 3.59 -15.71 -6.20
C ARG A 67 2.40 -16.03 -5.29
N PRO A 68 1.83 -15.03 -4.61
CA PRO A 68 0.68 -15.23 -3.74
C PRO A 68 -0.47 -15.94 -4.48
N GLN A 69 -0.87 -17.11 -3.96
CA GLN A 69 -1.87 -17.98 -4.58
C GLN A 69 -3.28 -17.41 -4.39
N ALA A 70 -4.06 -17.32 -5.47
CA ALA A 70 -5.40 -16.74 -5.45
C ALA A 70 -6.35 -17.43 -4.44
N GLU A 71 -6.27 -18.75 -4.29
CA GLU A 71 -7.06 -19.53 -3.32
C GLU A 71 -6.77 -19.20 -1.86
N LYS A 72 -5.56 -18.72 -1.55
CA LYS A 72 -5.15 -18.33 -0.18
C LYS A 72 -5.35 -16.83 0.07
N GLN A 73 -5.53 -16.04 -0.99
CA GLN A 73 -5.83 -14.61 -0.88
C GLN A 73 -7.28 -14.44 -0.45
N LYS A 74 -7.46 -13.97 0.79
CA LYS A 74 -8.76 -13.55 1.28
C LYS A 74 -9.12 -12.20 0.65
N GLN A 75 -10.36 -12.07 0.21
CA GLN A 75 -10.89 -10.79 -0.23
C GLN A 75 -11.36 -10.03 1.01
N PHE A 76 -10.86 -8.81 1.18
CA PHE A 76 -11.25 -7.91 2.26
C PHE A 76 -11.98 -6.71 1.68
N ASN A 77 -12.89 -6.14 2.46
CA ASN A 77 -13.57 -4.90 2.12
C ASN A 77 -12.60 -3.72 2.21
N ALA A 78 -12.86 -2.66 1.44
CA ALA A 78 -11.95 -1.53 1.34
C ALA A 78 -12.00 -0.63 2.59
N ILE A 79 -10.95 0.16 2.78
CA ILE A 79 -10.93 1.19 3.82
C ILE A 79 -12.05 2.22 3.55
N GLY A 80 -12.91 2.44 4.53
CA GLY A 80 -14.11 3.29 4.42
C GLY A 80 -15.42 2.54 4.20
N GLU A 81 -15.37 1.27 3.76
CA GLU A 81 -16.57 0.42 3.72
C GLU A 81 -16.90 -0.06 5.14
N TRP A 82 -17.90 0.59 5.75
CA TRP A 82 -18.34 0.28 7.10
C TRP A 82 -19.84 0.01 7.16
N TYR A 83 -20.27 -0.57 8.29
CA TYR A 83 -21.68 -0.80 8.58
C TYR A 83 -22.47 0.51 8.50
N LYS A 84 -23.66 0.43 7.88
CA LYS A 84 -24.55 1.59 7.76
C LYS A 84 -25.17 1.87 9.12
N ARG A 85 -24.79 3.00 9.72
CA ARG A 85 -25.35 3.47 11.01
C ARG A 85 -26.61 4.29 10.77
N GLY A 86 -27.50 4.31 11.76
CA GLY A 86 -28.77 5.05 11.69
C GLY A 86 -29.92 4.27 11.04
N VAL A 87 -31.06 4.94 10.94
CA VAL A 87 -32.33 4.39 10.44
C VAL A 87 -32.63 4.88 9.02
N GLN A 88 -33.48 4.17 8.30
CA GLN A 88 -33.93 4.60 6.98
C GLN A 88 -35.03 5.66 7.11
N GLU A 89 -34.68 6.94 6.85
CA GLU A 89 -35.62 8.06 6.95
C GLU A 89 -36.57 8.18 5.75
N ASN A 90 -36.24 7.51 4.65
CA ASN A 90 -36.97 7.59 3.39
C ASN A 90 -38.32 6.85 3.39
N SER A 91 -38.58 5.95 4.35
CA SER A 91 -39.83 5.19 4.41
C SER A 91 -40.44 5.18 5.82
N MET A 92 -41.16 6.25 6.17
CA MET A 92 -41.97 6.27 7.39
C MET A 92 -43.33 5.62 7.14
N MET A 93 -43.49 4.40 7.65
CA MET A 93 -44.72 3.64 7.55
C MET A 93 -45.64 3.91 8.74
N THR A 94 -46.90 4.22 8.50
CA THR A 94 -47.88 4.47 9.57
C THR A 94 -48.68 3.24 10.00
N LYS A 95 -48.55 2.12 9.27
CA LYS A 95 -49.30 0.89 9.51
C LYS A 95 -48.39 -0.26 9.92
N PHE A 96 -48.89 -1.10 10.83
CA PHE A 96 -48.21 -2.32 11.24
C PHE A 96 -48.18 -3.36 10.10
N ARG A 97 -47.00 -3.96 9.86
CA ARG A 97 -46.79 -5.00 8.85
C ARG A 97 -46.70 -6.38 9.53
N LYS A 98 -47.28 -7.40 8.89
CA LYS A 98 -47.18 -8.79 9.39
C LYS A 98 -45.72 -9.24 9.33
N GLY A 99 -45.19 -9.72 10.45
CA GLY A 99 -43.78 -10.09 10.59
C GLY A 99 -42.90 -9.01 11.22
N ALA A 100 -43.43 -7.79 11.42
CA ALA A 100 -42.73 -6.74 12.14
C ALA A 100 -42.63 -7.05 13.64
N CYS A 101 -41.66 -6.42 14.30
CA CYS A 101 -41.50 -6.41 15.74
C CYS A 101 -42.80 -5.96 16.42
N GLU A 102 -43.32 -6.79 17.33
CA GLU A 102 -44.59 -6.50 17.99
C GLU A 102 -44.54 -5.27 18.91
N ASN A 103 -43.34 -4.84 19.32
CA ASN A 103 -43.14 -3.70 20.21
C ASN A 103 -43.15 -2.36 19.45
N CYS A 104 -42.22 -2.19 18.49
CA CYS A 104 -41.99 -0.92 17.79
C CYS A 104 -42.53 -0.90 16.35
N GLY A 105 -42.76 -2.06 15.71
CA GLY A 105 -43.27 -2.13 14.35
C GLY A 105 -42.23 -2.10 13.23
N ALA A 106 -40.92 -2.12 13.53
CA ALA A 106 -39.86 -2.28 12.54
C ALA A 106 -39.75 -3.75 12.05
N MET A 107 -39.33 -3.96 10.82
CA MET A 107 -39.26 -5.29 10.18
C MET A 107 -37.91 -6.02 10.36
N THR A 108 -36.86 -5.34 10.79
CA THR A 108 -35.49 -5.89 10.74
C THR A 108 -35.17 -6.85 11.90
N HIS A 109 -35.88 -6.72 13.02
CA HIS A 109 -35.58 -7.40 14.27
C HIS A 109 -36.84 -7.97 14.95
N LYS A 110 -36.62 -8.87 15.91
CA LYS A 110 -37.70 -9.48 16.72
C LYS A 110 -37.91 -8.69 18.02
N LYS A 111 -39.07 -8.86 18.65
CA LYS A 111 -39.42 -8.21 19.93
C LYS A 111 -38.36 -8.33 21.03
N LYS A 112 -37.65 -9.46 21.09
CA LYS A 112 -36.63 -9.72 22.11
C LYS A 112 -35.37 -8.86 21.95
N ASP A 113 -35.03 -8.54 20.70
CA ASP A 113 -33.82 -7.78 20.33
C ASP A 113 -34.18 -6.33 19.97
N CYS A 114 -35.33 -5.86 20.45
CA CYS A 114 -35.85 -4.53 20.18
C CYS A 114 -35.07 -3.47 20.95
N LEU A 115 -34.56 -2.47 20.23
CA LEU A 115 -33.83 -1.34 20.81
C LEU A 115 -34.76 -0.31 21.47
N GLU A 116 -36.03 -0.27 21.05
CA GLU A 116 -37.05 0.57 21.67
C GLU A 116 -37.49 0.01 23.02
N ARG A 117 -37.75 0.91 23.96
CA ARG A 117 -38.22 0.57 25.31
C ARG A 117 -39.45 -0.36 25.23
N PRO A 118 -39.49 -1.47 26.00
CA PRO A 118 -40.64 -2.37 26.01
C PRO A 118 -41.93 -1.63 26.39
N ARG A 119 -42.92 -1.65 25.49
CA ARG A 119 -44.24 -1.03 25.69
C ARG A 119 -45.19 -2.02 26.37
N LYS A 120 -46.09 -1.50 27.22
CA LYS A 120 -47.15 -2.31 27.86
C LYS A 120 -48.13 -2.87 26.82
N VAL A 121 -48.51 -2.03 25.85
CA VAL A 121 -49.27 -2.43 24.66
C VAL A 121 -48.41 -2.09 23.45
N GLY A 122 -47.99 -3.11 22.71
CA GLY A 122 -47.06 -2.96 21.58
C GLY A 122 -47.73 -2.42 20.32
N ALA A 123 -46.91 -1.95 19.39
CA ALA A 123 -47.32 -1.43 18.08
C ALA A 123 -48.21 -2.41 17.27
N ARG A 124 -48.08 -3.73 17.52
CA ARG A 124 -48.95 -4.75 16.90
C ARG A 124 -50.44 -4.51 17.17
N TYR A 125 -50.79 -4.01 18.35
CA TYR A 125 -52.18 -3.82 18.77
C TYR A 125 -52.64 -2.36 18.68
N THR A 126 -51.74 -1.40 18.96
CA THR A 126 -52.11 0.03 18.92
C THR A 126 -51.94 0.65 17.55
N GLY A 127 -51.03 0.14 16.71
CA GLY A 127 -50.68 0.75 15.41
C GLY A 127 -50.06 2.14 15.51
N THR A 128 -49.71 2.61 16.70
CA THR A 128 -49.18 3.95 16.96
C THR A 128 -47.66 3.95 17.14
N SER A 129 -47.01 5.05 16.71
CA SER A 129 -45.57 5.27 16.86
C SER A 129 -44.74 4.11 16.31
N ILE A 130 -44.92 3.81 15.01
CA ILE A 130 -44.15 2.82 14.27
C ILE A 130 -42.74 3.35 14.04
N ALA A 131 -41.73 2.59 14.46
CA ALA A 131 -40.33 2.94 14.22
C ALA A 131 -39.96 2.74 12.73
N PRO A 132 -39.08 3.59 12.17
CA PRO A 132 -38.51 3.35 10.84
C PRO A 132 -37.68 2.06 10.82
N ASP A 133 -37.59 1.43 9.66
CA ASP A 133 -36.78 0.21 9.50
C ASP A 133 -35.28 0.56 9.53
N GLU A 134 -34.48 -0.28 10.17
CA GLU A 134 -33.02 -0.18 10.17
C GLU A 134 -32.42 -0.63 8.82
N HIS A 135 -31.17 -0.23 8.57
CA HIS A 135 -30.44 -0.70 7.39
C HIS A 135 -30.08 -2.18 7.50
N VAL A 136 -30.27 -2.94 6.43
CA VAL A 136 -29.72 -4.30 6.30
C VAL A 136 -28.20 -4.20 6.24
N GLN A 137 -27.54 -4.84 7.20
CA GLN A 137 -26.08 -4.82 7.31
C GLN A 137 -25.47 -5.84 6.34
N VAL A 138 -24.42 -5.42 5.63
CA VAL A 138 -23.60 -6.31 4.81
C VAL A 138 -22.63 -7.10 5.68
N ASN A 139 -22.24 -8.30 5.24
CA ASN A 139 -21.19 -9.04 5.93
C ASN A 139 -19.82 -8.49 5.52
N LEU A 140 -19.14 -7.81 6.43
CA LEU A 140 -17.82 -7.23 6.19
C LEU A 140 -16.71 -8.19 6.61
N ASP A 141 -16.03 -8.74 5.63
CA ASP A 141 -14.74 -9.39 5.80
C ASP A 141 -13.63 -8.34 5.85
N LEU A 142 -13.09 -8.15 7.05
CA LEU A 142 -11.97 -7.26 7.34
C LEU A 142 -10.82 -8.06 7.94
N ASP A 143 -9.61 -7.53 7.80
CA ASP A 143 -8.41 -8.06 8.43
C ASP A 143 -8.40 -7.78 9.95
N TYR A 144 -7.33 -8.16 10.63
CA TYR A 144 -7.25 -8.00 12.09
C TYR A 144 -7.22 -6.53 12.51
N ASP A 145 -6.43 -5.72 11.79
CA ASP A 145 -6.31 -4.29 12.05
C ASP A 145 -7.58 -3.56 11.64
N GLY A 146 -8.15 -3.86 10.46
CA GLY A 146 -9.41 -3.29 10.00
C GLY A 146 -10.59 -3.58 10.93
N LYS A 147 -10.69 -4.76 11.56
CA LYS A 147 -11.73 -5.03 12.58
C LYS A 147 -11.56 -4.20 13.86
N ARG A 148 -10.34 -3.78 14.17
CA ARG A 148 -9.97 -3.13 15.42
C ARG A 148 -9.63 -1.66 15.25
N ASP A 149 -9.73 -1.15 14.03
CA ASP A 149 -9.55 0.25 13.77
C ASP A 149 -10.61 1.04 14.56
N ARG A 150 -10.09 1.87 15.46
CA ARG A 150 -10.89 2.73 16.33
C ARG A 150 -11.66 3.76 15.51
N TRP A 151 -11.17 4.10 14.33
CA TRP A 151 -11.73 5.13 13.45
C TRP A 151 -12.62 4.56 12.34
N ASN A 152 -13.09 3.32 12.49
CA ASN A 152 -14.05 2.72 11.57
C ASN A 152 -15.37 3.51 11.49
N GLY A 153 -15.72 3.95 10.27
CA GLY A 153 -16.88 4.79 10.01
C GLY A 153 -16.68 6.26 10.42
N TYR A 154 -15.43 6.72 10.53
CA TYR A 154 -15.12 8.13 10.69
C TYR A 154 -15.50 8.92 9.44
N ASP A 155 -16.22 10.02 9.63
CA ASP A 155 -16.52 10.98 8.56
C ASP A 155 -15.41 12.04 8.51
N PRO A 156 -14.67 12.16 7.40
CA PRO A 156 -13.63 13.18 7.25
C PRO A 156 -14.13 14.62 7.44
N GLU A 157 -15.43 14.89 7.23
CA GLU A 157 -16.01 16.22 7.46
C GLU A 157 -16.00 16.61 8.95
N GLU A 158 -16.09 15.65 9.87
CA GLU A 158 -16.01 15.93 11.31
C GLU A 158 -14.65 16.51 11.72
N HIS A 159 -13.59 16.25 10.93
CA HIS A 159 -12.26 16.82 11.16
C HIS A 159 -12.26 18.35 11.05
N GLN A 160 -13.20 18.93 10.29
CA GLN A 160 -13.34 20.38 10.16
C GLN A 160 -13.58 21.06 11.52
N ARG A 161 -14.26 20.40 12.45
CA ARG A 161 -14.49 20.92 13.81
C ARG A 161 -13.19 21.18 14.57
N ILE A 162 -12.19 20.32 14.38
CA ILE A 162 -10.86 20.47 14.98
C ILE A 162 -10.14 21.67 14.33
N VAL A 163 -10.21 21.80 13.00
CA VAL A 163 -9.64 22.94 12.28
C VAL A 163 -10.21 24.27 12.77
N GLU A 164 -11.53 24.33 12.97
CA GLU A 164 -12.22 25.50 13.51
C GLU A 164 -11.82 25.83 14.95
N GLU A 165 -11.61 24.81 15.77
CA GLU A 165 -11.10 24.98 17.14
C GLU A 165 -9.69 25.58 17.14
N TYR A 166 -8.78 25.02 16.34
CA TYR A 166 -7.41 25.52 16.22
C TYR A 166 -7.37 26.94 15.63
N ALA A 167 -8.25 27.28 14.69
CA ALA A 167 -8.36 28.63 14.16
C ALA A 167 -8.71 29.66 15.25
N LYS A 168 -9.59 29.31 16.20
CA LYS A 168 -9.92 30.17 17.36
C LYS A 168 -8.73 30.30 18.32
N VAL A 169 -8.02 29.20 18.57
CA VAL A 169 -6.81 29.20 19.42
C VAL A 169 -5.71 30.06 18.82
N ASP A 170 -5.49 29.99 17.50
CA ASP A 170 -4.46 30.78 16.83
C ASP A 170 -4.80 32.27 16.80
N LEU A 171 -6.07 32.66 16.66
CA LEU A 171 -6.51 34.04 16.85
C LEU A 171 -6.18 34.54 18.26
N ALA A 172 -6.43 33.72 19.28
CA ALA A 172 -6.10 34.05 20.67
C ALA A 172 -4.58 34.05 20.95
N LYS A 173 -3.79 33.26 20.22
CA LYS A 173 -2.31 33.27 20.33
C LYS A 173 -1.69 34.43 19.58
N ARG A 174 -2.22 34.85 18.43
CA ARG A 174 -1.69 35.97 17.63
C ARG A 174 -1.72 37.29 18.40
N THR A 175 -2.77 37.52 19.20
CA THR A 175 -2.84 38.69 20.09
C THR A 175 -1.75 38.66 21.17
N LEU A 176 -1.26 37.48 21.55
CA LEU A 176 -0.22 37.28 22.58
C LEU A 176 1.21 37.18 21.99
N LYS A 177 1.38 36.71 20.75
CA LYS A 177 2.69 36.39 20.14
C LYS A 177 3.29 37.45 19.22
N ALA A 178 2.62 38.58 18.99
CA ALA A 178 3.15 39.69 18.19
C ALA A 178 4.47 40.32 18.72
N GLN A 179 5.03 39.82 19.84
CA GLN A 179 6.25 40.33 20.47
C GLN A 179 7.50 39.44 20.34
N ARG A 180 7.48 38.24 19.73
CA ARG A 180 8.60 37.27 19.92
C ARG A 180 9.16 36.51 18.70
N LEU A 181 8.81 36.85 17.45
CA LEU A 181 9.17 35.99 16.31
C LEU A 181 9.95 36.71 15.20
N GLN A 182 11.17 37.15 15.50
CA GLN A 182 12.15 37.56 14.47
C GLN A 182 13.48 36.78 14.53
N ASP A 183 13.79 36.03 15.59
CA ASP A 183 15.14 35.49 15.81
C ASP A 183 15.37 34.01 15.37
N GLU A 184 14.34 33.28 14.94
CA GLU A 184 14.43 31.81 14.76
C GLU A 184 14.57 31.33 13.29
N LEU A 185 14.57 32.24 12.31
CA LEU A 185 14.62 31.92 10.87
C LEU A 185 16.03 31.77 10.28
N ALA A 186 17.08 31.67 11.12
CA ALA A 186 18.49 31.72 10.68
C ALA A 186 19.33 30.47 11.01
N SER A 187 18.73 29.30 11.20
CA SER A 187 19.48 28.03 11.29
C SER A 187 19.24 27.18 10.04
N GLY A 188 19.86 27.59 8.94
CA GLY A 188 19.80 26.89 7.65
C GLY A 188 20.14 25.41 7.81
N LYS A 189 19.12 24.57 7.60
CA LYS A 189 19.26 23.11 7.65
C LYS A 189 20.12 22.67 6.47
N LEU A 190 21.06 21.76 6.75
CA LEU A 190 21.80 21.01 5.75
C LEU A 190 20.80 20.29 4.83
N ASP A 191 20.62 20.82 3.63
CA ASP A 191 19.82 20.17 2.61
C ASP A 191 20.40 18.76 2.38
N GLN A 192 19.57 17.72 2.41
CA GLN A 192 20.03 16.32 2.24
C GLN A 192 20.01 15.92 0.77
N THR A 193 20.98 15.10 0.34
CA THR A 193 21.26 14.83 -1.10
C THR A 193 20.10 14.23 -1.85
N TYR A 194 19.35 13.35 -1.22
CA TYR A 194 18.18 12.71 -1.80
C TYR A 194 16.92 13.60 -1.82
N LEU A 195 16.91 14.76 -1.14
CA LEU A 195 15.78 15.71 -1.18
C LEU A 195 15.89 16.73 -2.32
N ARG A 196 16.99 16.70 -3.09
CA ARG A 196 17.24 17.59 -4.23
C ARG A 196 16.25 17.38 -5.36
N ASN A 197 15.90 16.11 -5.63
CA ASN A 197 14.90 15.70 -6.61
C ASN A 197 14.12 14.50 -6.04
N LEU A 198 12.79 14.62 -6.00
CA LEU A 198 11.89 13.60 -5.46
C LEU A 198 11.42 12.57 -6.51
N ASP A 199 11.79 12.75 -7.78
CA ASP A 199 11.56 11.73 -8.80
C ASP A 199 12.36 10.46 -8.45
N PRO A 200 11.69 9.30 -8.25
CA PRO A 200 12.36 8.04 -7.92
C PRO A 200 13.40 7.59 -8.96
N ASN A 201 13.28 8.06 -10.21
CA ASN A 201 14.19 7.73 -11.31
C ASN A 201 15.23 8.82 -11.58
N SER A 202 15.44 9.76 -10.66
CA SER A 202 16.43 10.83 -10.79
C SER A 202 17.87 10.30 -10.67
N ALA A 203 18.54 10.56 -9.54
CA ALA A 203 19.89 10.07 -9.27
C ALA A 203 19.87 9.11 -8.10
N TYR A 204 20.55 7.97 -8.26
CA TYR A 204 20.68 7.00 -7.19
C TYR A 204 21.52 7.57 -6.03
N TYR A 205 20.90 7.62 -4.86
CA TYR A 205 21.56 7.92 -3.60
C TYR A 205 21.83 6.62 -2.85
N ASP A 206 23.07 6.36 -2.48
CA ASP A 206 23.43 5.26 -1.59
C ASP A 206 23.38 5.74 -0.13
N PRO A 207 22.38 5.30 0.69
CA PRO A 207 22.28 5.73 2.08
C PRO A 207 23.41 5.21 2.97
N LYS A 208 24.10 4.13 2.56
CA LYS A 208 25.18 3.49 3.33
C LYS A 208 26.42 4.37 3.35
N THR A 209 26.84 4.85 2.20
CA THR A 209 28.01 5.75 2.04
C THR A 209 27.62 7.22 2.02
N ARG A 210 26.31 7.51 2.00
CA ARG A 210 25.74 8.86 1.86
C ARG A 210 26.22 9.60 0.62
N SER A 211 26.44 8.88 -0.48
CA SER A 211 26.93 9.44 -1.75
C SER A 211 25.85 9.42 -2.83
N MET A 212 25.73 10.49 -3.60
CA MET A 212 24.90 10.57 -4.81
C MET A 212 25.83 10.79 -6.00
N ARG A 213 25.99 9.77 -6.84
CA ARG A 213 27.01 9.79 -7.89
C ARG A 213 26.62 10.69 -9.06
N GLU A 214 25.41 10.49 -9.56
CA GLU A 214 24.86 11.20 -10.71
C GLU A 214 24.21 12.53 -10.33
N ASN A 215 24.05 13.42 -11.31
CA ASN A 215 23.37 14.69 -11.14
C ASN A 215 21.84 14.46 -11.00
N PRO A 216 21.19 14.86 -9.88
CA PRO A 216 19.74 14.74 -9.72
C PRO A 216 18.95 15.63 -10.70
N TYR A 217 19.58 16.59 -11.36
CA TYR A 217 18.96 17.53 -12.31
C TYR A 217 19.24 17.23 -13.78
N SER A 218 19.74 16.04 -14.11
CA SER A 218 20.12 15.65 -15.48
C SER A 218 19.01 15.87 -16.53
N ASN A 219 17.76 15.65 -16.15
CA ASN A 219 16.60 15.81 -17.05
C ASN A 219 16.02 17.23 -17.06
N ALA A 220 16.47 18.13 -16.18
CA ALA A 220 15.92 19.47 -16.03
C ALA A 220 16.48 20.48 -17.05
N GLY A 221 17.47 20.09 -17.86
CA GLY A 221 18.09 20.95 -18.88
C GLY A 221 18.97 22.07 -18.31
N ASN A 222 19.19 22.10 -17.00
CA ASN A 222 20.09 23.04 -16.36
C ASN A 222 21.54 22.62 -16.59
N ASN A 223 22.42 23.61 -16.82
CA ASN A 223 23.85 23.34 -16.88
C ASN A 223 24.34 22.84 -15.51
N PRO A 224 25.24 21.84 -15.47
CA PRO A 224 25.78 21.30 -14.22
C PRO A 224 26.56 22.35 -13.41
N ASP A 225 27.07 23.40 -14.06
CA ASP A 225 27.77 24.51 -13.41
C ASP A 225 26.82 25.50 -12.71
N GLU A 226 25.54 25.49 -13.06
CA GLU A 226 24.52 26.43 -12.56
C GLU A 226 23.73 25.84 -11.37
N VAL A 227 23.90 24.55 -11.08
CA VAL A 227 23.21 23.87 -9.98
C VAL A 227 24.07 23.81 -8.73
N GLY A 228 23.45 24.01 -7.56
CA GLY A 228 24.16 23.96 -6.26
C GLY A 228 24.74 22.57 -5.92
N TYR A 229 24.31 21.52 -6.62
CA TYR A 229 24.87 20.17 -6.51
C TYR A 229 24.63 19.39 -7.81
N ALA A 230 25.72 19.06 -8.51
CA ALA A 230 25.71 18.33 -9.78
C ALA A 230 26.11 16.84 -9.66
N GLY A 231 26.04 16.28 -8.45
CA GLY A 231 26.49 14.90 -8.16
C GLY A 231 27.96 14.80 -7.77
N ASP A 232 28.30 13.74 -7.04
CA ASP A 232 29.66 13.50 -6.56
C ASP A 232 30.63 13.24 -7.71
N ASN A 233 30.19 12.62 -8.82
CA ASN A 233 31.04 12.37 -9.98
C ASN A 233 31.54 13.67 -10.64
N PHE A 234 30.70 14.72 -10.63
CA PHE A 234 31.07 16.03 -11.16
C PHE A 234 32.24 16.63 -10.37
N VAL A 235 32.21 16.55 -9.04
CA VAL A 235 33.28 17.12 -8.18
C VAL A 235 34.53 16.23 -8.12
N ARG A 236 34.39 14.90 -8.20
CA ARG A 236 35.49 13.93 -8.02
C ARG A 236 36.68 14.12 -8.94
N TYR A 237 36.46 14.58 -10.17
CA TYR A 237 37.51 14.76 -11.18
C TYR A 237 37.83 16.25 -11.42
N THR A 238 37.52 17.12 -10.47
CA THR A 238 37.85 18.55 -10.55
C THR A 238 39.11 18.88 -9.74
N GLY A 239 39.75 20.00 -10.07
CA GLY A 239 40.94 20.50 -9.36
C GLY A 239 42.21 19.69 -9.64
N ASP A 240 43.05 19.54 -8.61
CA ASP A 240 44.39 18.94 -8.70
C ASP A 240 44.39 17.43 -9.02
N THR A 241 43.22 16.79 -9.00
CA THR A 241 43.08 15.38 -9.39
C THR A 241 43.52 15.14 -10.83
N ILE A 242 43.24 16.10 -11.73
CA ILE A 242 43.61 16.02 -13.15
C ILE A 242 45.12 16.18 -13.34
N THR A 243 45.73 17.15 -12.65
CA THR A 243 47.17 17.41 -12.76
C THR A 243 47.97 16.24 -12.21
N MET A 244 47.53 15.65 -11.10
CA MET A 244 48.14 14.44 -10.53
C MET A 244 48.04 13.25 -11.49
N ALA A 245 46.88 13.03 -12.13
CA ALA A 245 46.70 11.95 -13.09
C ALA A 245 47.58 12.09 -14.35
N GLN A 246 47.88 13.32 -14.78
CA GLN A 246 48.80 13.58 -15.90
C GLN A 246 50.28 13.32 -15.54
N THR A 247 50.63 13.40 -14.25
CA THR A 247 51.99 13.13 -13.77
C THR A 247 52.28 11.66 -13.46
N GLN A 248 51.25 10.81 -13.42
CA GLN A 248 51.32 9.39 -13.05
C GLN A 248 51.51 8.49 -14.26
#